data_AF-A0A1R1SM91-F1
#
_entry.id   AF-A0A1R1SM91-F1
#
_cell.length_a   1.000
_cell.length_b   1.000
_cell.length_c   1.000
_cell.angle_alpha   90.00
_cell.angle_beta   90.00
_cell.angle_gamma   90.00
#
_symmetry.space_group_name_H-M   'P 1'
#
loop_
_entity.id
_entity.type
_entity.pdbx_description
1 polymer ?
#
loop_
_entity_poly.entity_id
_entity_poly.type
_entity_poly.pdbx_seq_one_letter_code
_entity_poly.pdbx_strand_id
1 'polypeptide(L)'
;MRPPAQRLRVEADGVLLADLDEPVERVSVSTAAGGGLAEVVVHPRAGTGPVRVRAGAITVSGPDFHYRADTVTRGPVRTRTWTVLTGAWHLMLPRGG
;
A
#
# COMPACT_ATOMS: atom_id res chain seq x y z
N MET A 1 9.09 17.18 -10.90
CA MET A 1 9.43 17.29 -9.47
C MET A 1 8.89 16.06 -8.75
N ARG A 2 9.68 15.40 -7.89
CA ARG A 2 9.22 14.25 -7.10
C ARG A 2 8.41 14.79 -5.90
N PRO A 3 7.28 14.19 -5.52
CA PRO A 3 6.54 14.63 -4.34
C PRO A 3 7.44 14.54 -3.09
N PRO A 4 7.24 15.44 -2.10
CA PRO A 4 8.02 15.40 -0.87
C PRO A 4 7.80 14.07 -0.14
N ALA A 5 8.85 13.60 0.55
CA ALA A 5 8.73 12.42 1.39
C ALA A 5 7.67 12.66 2.48
N GLN A 6 6.87 11.62 2.74
CA GLN A 6 5.73 11.67 3.64
C GLN A 6 6.10 10.96 4.95
N ARG A 7 5.72 11.54 6.09
CA ARG A 7 5.86 10.84 7.39
C ARG A 7 4.63 9.97 7.57
N LEU A 8 4.77 8.69 7.25
CA LEU A 8 3.70 7.70 7.31
C LEU A 8 4.14 6.52 8.16
N ARG A 9 3.26 6.06 9.04
CA ARG A 9 3.36 4.76 9.67
C ARG A 9 2.65 3.75 8.76
N VAL A 10 3.36 2.68 8.40
CA VAL A 10 2.86 1.62 7.52
C VAL A 10 2.94 0.30 8.27
N GLU A 11 1.77 -0.31 8.47
CA GLU A 11 1.65 -1.63 9.09
C GLU A 11 1.02 -2.61 8.11
N ALA A 12 1.56 -3.82 8.06
CA ALA A 12 1.09 -4.91 7.22
C ALA A 12 0.92 -6.18 8.08
N ASP A 13 -0.32 -6.67 8.19
CA ASP A 13 -0.70 -7.77 9.10
C ASP A 13 -0.18 -7.58 10.55
N GLY A 14 -0.17 -6.33 11.02
CA GLY A 14 0.33 -5.96 12.35
C GLY A 14 1.86 -5.78 12.45
N VAL A 15 2.61 -6.02 11.37
CA VAL A 15 4.05 -5.79 11.31
C VAL A 15 4.35 -4.37 10.82
N LEU A 16 5.17 -3.63 11.57
CA LEU A 16 5.63 -2.29 11.21
C LEU A 16 6.66 -2.35 10.08
N LEU A 17 6.41 -1.64 8.98
CA LEU A 17 7.30 -1.55 7.81
C LEU A 17 8.05 -0.22 7.72
N ALA A 18 7.44 0.85 8.22
CA ALA A 18 8.01 2.20 8.33
C ALA A 18 7.21 2.96 9.39
N ASP A 19 7.86 3.85 10.14
CA ASP A 19 7.21 4.71 11.13
C ASP A 19 7.42 6.20 10.82
N LEU A 20 6.78 7.08 11.60
CA LEU A 20 6.73 8.53 11.32
C LEU A 20 8.09 9.24 11.33
N ASP A 21 9.08 8.66 12.01
CA ASP A 21 10.46 9.14 12.08
C ASP A 21 11.28 8.81 10.82
N GLU A 22 10.84 7.83 10.02
CA GLU A 22 11.43 7.40 8.76
C GLU A 22 10.53 7.81 7.56
N PRO A 23 10.72 9.00 6.97
CA PRO A 23 9.88 9.44 5.87
C PRO A 23 9.93 8.47 4.68
N VAL A 24 8.79 8.23 4.05
CA VAL A 24 8.66 7.37 2.87
C VAL A 24 8.47 8.22 1.61
N GLU A 25 9.11 7.83 0.51
CA GLU A 25 8.92 8.48 -0.78
C GLU A 25 7.70 7.94 -1.52
N ARG A 26 7.35 6.68 -1.27
CA ARG A 26 6.24 5.99 -1.91
C ARG A 26 5.82 4.77 -1.10
N VAL A 27 4.52 4.57 -1.00
CA VAL A 27 3.91 3.30 -0.60
C VAL A 27 3.02 2.87 -1.75
N SER A 28 3.17 1.63 -2.22
CA SER A 28 2.27 1.03 -3.21
C SER A 28 1.71 -0.26 -2.68
N VAL A 29 0.40 -0.43 -2.84
CA VAL A 29 -0.33 -1.64 -2.51
C VAL A 29 -0.99 -2.12 -3.79
N SER A 30 -0.75 -3.37 -4.18
CA SER A 30 -1.32 -3.98 -5.38
C SER A 30 -1.74 -5.40 -5.11
N THR A 31 -2.77 -5.89 -5.79
CA THR A 31 -3.13 -7.30 -5.75
C THR A 31 -2.01 -8.13 -6.38
N ALA A 32 -1.50 -9.14 -5.65
CA ALA A 32 -0.53 -10.07 -6.20
C ALA A 32 -1.28 -11.19 -6.96
N ALA A 33 -0.73 -11.64 -8.08
CA ALA A 33 -1.28 -12.80 -8.78
C ALA A 33 -1.23 -14.05 -7.87
N GLY A 34 -2.38 -14.72 -7.72
CA GLY A 34 -2.45 -16.10 -7.23
C GLY A 34 -2.18 -16.35 -5.75
N GLY A 35 -2.40 -15.41 -4.83
CA GLY A 35 -2.01 -15.62 -3.42
C GLY A 35 -2.94 -15.12 -2.33
N GLY A 36 -4.08 -14.51 -2.66
CA GLY A 36 -5.01 -13.99 -1.64
C GLY A 36 -4.44 -12.90 -0.71
N LEU A 37 -3.28 -12.34 -1.06
CA LEU A 37 -2.59 -11.27 -0.35
C LEU A 37 -2.25 -10.14 -1.32
N ALA A 38 -2.09 -8.94 -0.80
CA ALA A 38 -1.60 -7.80 -1.55
C ALA A 38 -0.08 -7.73 -1.42
N GLU A 39 0.60 -7.35 -2.50
CA GLU A 39 1.98 -6.91 -2.44
C GLU A 39 2.02 -5.47 -1.92
N VAL A 40 2.86 -5.25 -0.92
CA VAL A 40 3.12 -3.93 -0.32
C VAL A 40 4.57 -3.60 -0.58
N VAL A 41 4.81 -2.46 -1.23
CA VAL A 41 6.16 -1.93 -1.45
C VAL A 41 6.27 -0.57 -0.78
N VAL A 42 7.18 -0.47 0.17
CA VAL A 42 7.54 0.78 0.84
C VAL A 42 8.89 1.21 0.30
N HIS A 43 8.99 2.47 -0.12
CA HIS A 43 10.24 3.11 -0.49
C HIS A 43 10.61 4.13 0.59
N PRO A 44 11.45 3.77 1.56
CA PRO A 44 12.01 4.72 2.51
C PRO A 44 12.77 5.85 1.80
N ARG A 45 12.77 7.05 2.37
CA ARG A 45 13.59 8.18 1.91
C ARG A 45 15.07 7.96 2.16
N ALA A 46 15.38 7.30 3.27
CA ALA A 46 16.73 6.89 3.65
C ALA A 46 16.74 5.36 3.78
N GLY A 47 17.78 4.70 3.26
CA GLY A 47 17.90 3.25 3.32
C GLY A 47 18.59 2.65 2.10
N THR A 48 18.85 1.34 2.17
CA THR A 48 19.58 0.58 1.13
C THR A 48 18.66 0.06 0.01
N GLY A 49 17.34 0.14 0.17
CA GLY A 49 16.39 -0.27 -0.85
C GLY A 49 14.93 -0.31 -0.37
N PRO A 50 13.98 -0.62 -1.28
CA PRO A 50 12.57 -0.77 -0.93
C PRO A 50 12.31 -2.04 -0.11
N VAL A 51 11.41 -1.93 0.86
CA VAL A 51 10.86 -3.04 1.63
C VAL A 51 9.68 -3.62 0.85
N ARG A 52 9.65 -4.95 0.68
CA ARG A 52 8.55 -5.67 0.01
C ARG A 52 8.01 -6.76 0.91
N VAL A 53 6.70 -6.76 1.10
CA VAL A 53 5.99 -7.81 1.85
C VAL A 53 4.69 -8.20 1.14
N ARG A 54 4.12 -9.35 1.52
CA ARG A 54 2.76 -9.74 1.16
C ARG A 54 1.90 -9.72 2.42
N ALA A 55 0.72 -9.11 2.35
CA ALA A 55 -0.17 -8.98 3.51
C ALA A 55 -1.65 -8.99 3.16
N GLY A 56 -2.48 -9.40 4.10
CA GLY A 56 -3.94 -9.44 3.99
C GLY A 56 -4.60 -8.14 4.42
N ALA A 57 -4.02 -7.43 5.39
CA ALA A 57 -4.46 -6.14 5.87
C ALA A 57 -3.29 -5.15 5.93
N ILE A 58 -3.53 -3.94 5.42
CA ILE A 58 -2.53 -2.87 5.36
C ILE A 58 -3.16 -1.62 5.97
N THR A 59 -2.53 -1.07 6.99
CA THR A 59 -2.92 0.20 7.61
C THR A 59 -1.83 1.22 7.37
N VAL A 60 -2.21 2.37 6.82
CA VAL A 60 -1.33 3.54 6.66
C VAL A 60 -1.91 4.68 7.47
N SER A 61 -1.09 5.29 8.32
CA SER A 61 -1.46 6.47 9.10
C SER A 61 -0.40 7.56 9.06
N GLY A 62 -0.79 8.81 9.31
CA GLY A 62 0.11 9.97 9.31
C GLY A 62 -0.63 11.28 9.64
N PRO A 63 0.04 12.45 9.55
CA PRO A 63 -0.57 13.74 9.88
C PRO A 63 -1.83 14.03 9.05
N ASP A 64 -1.68 14.02 7.72
CA ASP A 64 -2.71 14.03 6.70
C ASP A 64 -2.04 13.62 5.36
N PHE A 65 -2.63 12.70 4.60
CA PHE A 65 -2.08 12.25 3.33
C PHE A 65 -3.14 12.01 2.25
N HIS A 66 -2.71 12.08 1.00
CA HIS A 66 -3.50 11.68 -0.16
C HIS A 66 -3.01 10.34 -0.69
N TYR A 67 -3.92 9.53 -1.23
CA TYR A 67 -3.57 8.31 -1.94
C TYR A 67 -4.32 8.23 -3.26
N ARG A 68 -3.76 7.49 -4.21
CA ARG A 68 -4.43 7.18 -5.48
C ARG A 68 -4.83 5.72 -5.47
N ALA A 69 -6.10 5.45 -5.75
CA ALA A 69 -6.61 4.11 -5.99
C ALA A 69 -7.29 4.11 -7.36
N ASP A 70 -6.92 3.16 -8.20
CA ASP A 70 -7.35 3.07 -9.60
C ASP A 70 -7.03 4.36 -10.37
N THR A 71 -8.02 5.22 -10.59
CA THR A 71 -7.90 6.53 -11.26
C THR A 71 -8.23 7.70 -10.34
N VAL A 72 -8.63 7.44 -9.09
CA VAL A 72 -9.15 8.46 -8.18
C VAL A 72 -8.12 8.77 -7.09
N THR A 73 -7.77 10.05 -6.97
CA THR A 73 -7.04 10.56 -5.81
C THR A 73 -8.04 10.84 -4.68
N ARG A 74 -7.77 10.28 -3.50
CA ARG A 74 -8.57 10.44 -2.28
C ARG A 74 -7.72 11.07 -1.19
N GLY A 75 -8.36 11.87 -0.34
CA GLY A 75 -7.70 12.56 0.78
C GLY A 75 -8.07 14.05 0.88
N PRO A 76 -7.52 14.76 1.89
CA PRO A 76 -6.59 14.23 2.89
C PRO A 76 -7.29 13.28 3.88
N VAL A 77 -6.59 12.23 4.30
CA VAL A 77 -6.99 11.33 5.38
C VAL A 77 -5.84 11.15 6.37
N ARG A 78 -6.17 10.82 7.62
CA ARG A 78 -5.18 10.51 8.66
C ARG A 78 -4.82 9.05 8.74
N THR A 79 -5.78 8.18 8.44
CA THR A 79 -5.63 6.73 8.50
C THR A 79 -6.44 6.10 7.39
N ARG A 80 -5.88 5.07 6.76
CA ARG A 80 -6.60 4.23 5.82
C ARG A 80 -6.15 2.78 5.97
N THR A 81 -7.13 1.88 6.00
CA THR A 81 -6.90 0.44 5.97
C THR A 81 -7.42 -0.14 4.66
N TRP A 82 -6.65 -1.04 4.07
CA TRP A 82 -7.04 -1.89 2.95
C TRP A 82 -6.97 -3.35 3.38
N THR A 83 -8.03 -4.09 3.12
CA THR A 83 -8.10 -5.54 3.41
C THR A 83 -8.32 -6.28 2.11
N VAL A 84 -7.56 -7.34 1.90
CA VAL A 84 -7.75 -8.25 0.77
C VAL A 84 -8.96 -9.12 1.07
N LEU A 85 -9.93 -9.08 0.17
CA LEU A 85 -11.10 -9.95 0.21
C LEU A 85 -10.93 -11.02 -0.86
N THR A 86 -10.52 -12.22 -0.45
CA THR A 86 -10.33 -13.36 -1.34
C THR A 86 -11.66 -13.77 -1.95
N GLY A 87 -11.70 -13.95 -3.28
CA GLY A 87 -12.94 -14.34 -3.96
C GLY A 87 -14.04 -13.27 -3.95
N ALA A 88 -13.69 -12.00 -3.69
CA ALA A 88 -14.68 -10.91 -3.68
C ALA A 88 -15.36 -10.67 -5.04
N TRP A 89 -14.74 -11.15 -6.13
CA TRP A 89 -15.25 -11.00 -7.48
C TRP A 89 -15.29 -12.35 -8.19
N HIS A 90 -16.44 -12.65 -8.78
CA HIS A 90 -16.57 -13.70 -9.78
C HIS A 90 -16.63 -13.04 -11.16
N LEU A 91 -15.62 -13.31 -11.99
CA LEU A 91 -15.49 -12.71 -13.32
C LEU A 91 -15.60 -13.79 -14.39
N MET A 92 -16.39 -13.54 -15.43
CA MET A 92 -16.29 -14.31 -16.67
C MET A 92 -15.13 -13.77 -17.49
N LEU A 93 -14.11 -14.59 -17.68
CA LEU A 93 -12.96 -14.24 -18.51
C LEU A 93 -13.15 -14.81 -19.93
N PRO A 94 -12.68 -14.09 -20.97
CA PRO A 94 -12.58 -14.67 -22.30
C PRO A 94 -11.76 -15.95 -22.27
N ARG A 95 -12.12 -16.91 -23.13
CA ARG A 95 -11.27 -18.08 -23.35
C ARG A 95 -9.96 -17.57 -23.96
N GLY A 96 -8.83 -17.84 -23.30
CA GLY A 96 -7.52 -17.49 -23.84
C GLY A 96 -7.35 -18.14 -25.21
N GLY A 97 -6.98 -17.34 -26.21
CA GLY A 97 -6.57 -17.84 -27.53
C GLY A 97 -5.20 -18.48 -27.49
#